data_AF-F2NT00-F1
#
_entry.id   AF-F2NT00-F1
#
_cell.length_a   1.000
_cell.length_b   1.000
_cell.length_c   1.000
_cell.angle_alpha   90.00
_cell.angle_beta   90.00
_cell.angle_gamma   90.00
#
_symmetry.space_group_name_H-M   'P 1'
#
loop_
_entity.id
_entity.type
_entity.pdbx_description
1 polymer ?
#
loop_
_entity_poly.entity_id
_entity_poly.type
_entity_poly.pdbx_seq_one_letter_code
_entity_poly.pdbx_strand_id
1 'polypeptide(L)' 'MIFPLEELTKFKGGMYAITVAASRRAYQLAKLAMIEDPSVSELVEDNDGKVVSLAARQLFSGEVKYAIEAPAR' A
#
# COMPACT_ATOMS: atom_id res chain seq x y z
N MET A 1 10.98 -3.70 -7.61
CA MET A 1 10.96 -2.80 -6.41
C MET A 1 11.49 -3.47 -5.13
N ILE A 2 11.97 -2.70 -4.13
CA ILE A 2 12.36 -3.14 -2.76
C ILE A 2 11.47 -2.40 -1.73
N PHE A 3 11.24 -2.99 -0.56
CA PHE A 3 10.46 -2.35 0.50
C PHE A 3 11.15 -1.06 1.02
N PRO A 4 10.41 0.06 1.22
CA PRO A 4 10.95 1.34 1.69
C PRO A 4 11.32 1.30 3.18
N LEU A 5 12.50 0.73 3.49
CA LEU A 5 12.99 0.56 4.87
C LEU A 5 13.41 1.89 5.52
N GLU A 6 13.93 2.82 4.73
CA GLU A 6 14.35 4.13 5.26
C GLU A 6 13.15 4.91 5.78
N GLU A 7 12.07 4.98 4.99
CA GLU A 7 10.80 5.60 5.36
C GLU A 7 10.20 4.90 6.59
N LEU A 8 10.27 3.57 6.64
CA LEU A 8 9.84 2.78 7.79
C LEU A 8 10.60 3.19 9.06
N THR A 9 11.92 3.36 9.00
CA THR A 9 12.72 3.76 10.17
C THR A 9 12.47 5.19 10.62
N LYS A 10 12.10 6.08 9.69
CA LYS A 10 11.79 7.49 9.97
C LYS A 10 10.35 7.70 10.41
N PHE A 11 9.46 6.74 10.16
CA PHE A 11 8.04 6.84 10.49
C PHE A 11 7.81 6.98 12.00
N LYS A 12 7.06 8.01 12.38
CA LYS A 12 6.72 8.32 13.78
C LYS A 12 5.26 8.03 14.14
N GLY A 13 4.45 7.58 13.18
CA GLY A 13 3.05 7.24 13.41
C GLY A 13 2.87 5.85 14.03
N GLY A 14 1.62 5.40 14.13
CA GLY A 14 1.30 4.08 14.64
C GLY A 14 1.79 2.96 13.72
N MET A 15 2.79 2.20 14.14
CA MET A 15 3.37 1.09 13.37
C MET A 15 2.36 -0.01 13.02
N TYR A 16 1.51 -0.39 13.98
CA TYR A 16 0.41 -1.32 13.71
C TYR A 16 -0.53 -0.78 12.62
N ALA A 17 -0.83 0.50 12.72
CA ALA A 17 -1.84 1.17 11.94
C ALA A 17 -1.39 1.33 10.46
N ILE A 18 -0.13 1.74 10.22
CA ILE A 18 0.47 1.76 8.88
C ILE A 18 0.62 0.35 8.30
N THR A 19 0.90 -0.66 9.13
CA THR A 19 1.02 -2.06 8.67
C THR A 19 -0.34 -2.59 8.20
N VAL A 20 -1.42 -2.34 8.96
CA VAL A 20 -2.78 -2.71 8.54
C VAL A 20 -3.15 -1.98 7.23
N ALA A 21 -2.84 -0.69 7.13
CA ALA A 21 -3.07 0.09 5.93
C ALA A 21 -2.34 -0.47 4.70
N ALA A 22 -1.05 -0.79 4.85
CA ALA A 22 -0.22 -1.35 3.78
C ALA A 22 -0.75 -2.70 3.33
N SER A 23 -1.10 -3.59 4.26
CA SER A 23 -1.68 -4.89 3.94
C SER A 23 -3.02 -4.78 3.20
N ARG A 24 -3.92 -3.87 3.65
CA ARG A 24 -5.19 -3.63 2.97
C ARG A 24 -5.00 -3.07 1.57
N ARG A 25 -4.08 -2.11 1.40
CA ARG A 25 -3.77 -1.53 0.09
C ARG A 25 -3.11 -2.53 -0.85
N ALA A 26 -2.19 -3.35 -0.36
CA ALA A 26 -1.58 -4.42 -1.14
C ALA A 26 -2.61 -5.42 -1.64
N TYR A 27 -3.58 -5.80 -0.80
CA TYR A 27 -4.69 -6.65 -1.20
C TYR A 27 -5.56 -6.00 -2.29
N GLN A 28 -5.87 -4.72 -2.18
CA GLN A 28 -6.60 -3.99 -3.22
C GLN A 28 -5.85 -4.01 -4.56
N LEU A 29 -4.55 -3.72 -4.54
CA LEU A 29 -3.71 -3.74 -5.74
C LEU A 29 -3.70 -5.13 -6.39
N ALA A 30 -3.52 -6.19 -5.59
CA ALA A 30 -3.57 -7.56 -6.08
C ALA A 30 -4.93 -7.92 -6.69
N LYS A 31 -6.02 -7.56 -6.02
CA LYS A 31 -7.37 -7.86 -6.49
C LYS A 31 -7.74 -7.10 -7.77
N LEU A 32 -7.36 -5.82 -7.85
CA LEU A 32 -7.60 -4.97 -9.02
C LEU A 32 -6.77 -5.40 -10.23
N ALA A 33 -5.52 -5.81 -10.01
CA ALA A 33 -4.68 -6.38 -11.08
C ALA A 33 -5.25 -7.69 -11.63
N MET A 34 -5.89 -8.52 -10.80
CA MET A 34 -6.53 -9.78 -11.24
C MET A 34 -7.80 -9.59 -12.08
N ILE A 35 -8.49 -8.45 -11.95
CA ILE A 35 -9.71 -8.15 -12.72
C ILE A 35 -9.42 -7.26 -13.95
N GLU A 36 -8.16 -7.22 -14.37
CA GLU A 36 -7.68 -6.52 -15.58
C GLU A 36 -8.06 -5.04 -15.65
N ASP A 37 -8.06 -4.32 -14.53
CA ASP A 37 -8.00 -2.85 -14.61
C ASP A 37 -6.65 -2.49 -15.27
N PRO A 38 -6.62 -1.98 -16.52
CA PRO A 38 -5.38 -1.84 -17.28
C PRO A 38 -4.37 -0.94 -16.56
N SER A 39 -4.88 0.11 -15.90
CA SER A 39 -4.03 1.09 -15.21
C SER A 39 -3.38 0.51 -13.96
N VAL A 40 -4.05 -0.44 -13.29
CA VAL A 40 -3.51 -1.10 -12.09
C VAL A 40 -2.64 -2.29 -12.47
N SER A 41 -2.98 -3.01 -13.53
CA SER A 41 -2.19 -4.13 -14.04
C SER A 41 -0.79 -3.66 -14.46
N GLU A 42 -0.70 -2.60 -15.27
CA GLU A 42 0.57 -2.00 -15.69
C GLU A 42 1.40 -1.54 -14.48
N LEU A 43 0.76 -0.85 -13.52
CA LEU A 43 1.43 -0.39 -12.29
C LEU A 43 2.02 -1.56 -11.48
N VAL A 44 1.32 -2.69 -11.40
CA VAL A 44 1.77 -3.87 -10.66
C VAL A 44 2.89 -4.58 -11.40
N GLU A 45 2.80 -4.71 -12.72
CA GLU A 45 3.84 -5.30 -13.58
C GLU A 45 5.15 -4.49 -13.55
N ASP A 46 5.07 -3.16 -13.67
CA ASP A 46 6.21 -2.23 -13.56
C ASP A 46 6.95 -2.35 -12.21
N ASN A 47 6.28 -2.90 -11.20
CA ASN A 47 6.83 -3.11 -9.86
C ASN A 47 7.16 -4.58 -9.55
N ASP A 48 7.29 -5.43 -10.57
CA ASP A 48 7.57 -6.88 -10.47
C ASP A 48 6.52 -7.66 -9.66
N GLY A 49 5.26 -7.22 -9.63
CA GLY A 49 4.22 -7.84 -8.79
C GLY A 49 4.41 -7.62 -7.28
N LYS A 50 5.34 -6.76 -6.85
CA LYS A 50 5.66 -6.54 -5.42
C LYS A 50 4.70 -5.54 -4.78
N VAL A 51 3.42 -5.93 -4.74
CA VAL A 51 2.30 -5.10 -4.27
C VAL A 51 2.45 -4.57 -2.84
N VAL A 52 3.14 -5.29 -1.96
CA VAL A 52 3.38 -4.86 -0.57
C VAL A 52 4.36 -3.68 -0.51
N SER A 53 5.46 -3.77 -1.26
CA SER A 53 6.45 -2.68 -1.35
C SER A 53 5.83 -1.44 -1.99
N LEU A 54 5.05 -1.64 -3.06
CA LEU A 54 4.32 -0.57 -3.74
C LEU A 54 3.32 0.12 -2.79
N ALA A 55 2.48 -0.65 -2.10
CA ALA A 55 1.52 -0.13 -1.13
C ALA A 55 2.20 0.66 0.00
N ALA A 56 3.31 0.15 0.54
CA ALA A 56 4.07 0.85 1.57
C ALA A 56 4.61 2.20 1.07
N ARG A 57 5.15 2.27 -0.15
CA ARG A 57 5.63 3.53 -0.75
C ARG A 57 4.49 4.52 -0.96
N GLN A 58 3.34 4.08 -1.46
CA GLN A 58 2.17 4.93 -1.64
C GLN A 58 1.71 5.56 -0.32
N LEU A 59 1.78 4.80 0.78
CA LEU A 59 1.43 5.31 2.10
C LEU A 59 2.50 6.25 2.68
N PHE A 60 3.78 5.93 2.55
CA PHE A 60 4.86 6.78 3.08
C PHE A 60 5.01 8.11 2.31
N SER A 61 4.79 8.08 0.99
CA SER A 61 4.79 9.29 0.14
C SER A 61 3.50 10.12 0.26
N GLY A 62 2.44 9.55 0.87
CA GLY A 62 1.14 10.20 1.00
C GLY A 62 0.31 10.21 -0.29
N GLU A 63 0.73 9.49 -1.33
CA GLU A 63 -0.05 9.24 -2.56
C GLU A 63 -1.40 8.57 -2.21
N VAL A 64 -1.37 7.66 -1.25
CA VAL A 64 -2.56 7.05 -0.65
C VAL A 64 -2.58 7.37 0.84
N LYS A 65 -3.72 7.84 1.33
CA LYS A 65 -3.96 8.03 2.76
C LYS A 65 -4.87 6.93 3.27
N TYR A 66 -4.71 6.58 4.53
CA TYR A 66 -5.63 5.68 5.20
C TYR A 66 -6.14 6.34 6.49
N ALA A 67 -7.38 6.03 6.84
CA ALA A 67 -7.96 6.33 8.13
C ALA A 67 -8.58 5.04 8.67
N ILE A 68 -8.46 4.82 9.98
CA ILE A 68 -9.28 3.79 10.63
C ILE A 68 -10.70 4.33 10.63
N GLU A 69 -11.65 3.62 10.03
CA GLU A 69 -13.06 3.96 10.12
C GLU A 69 -13.45 4.02 11.60
N ALA A 70 -14.03 5.16 12.03
CA ALA A 70 -14.59 5.24 13.36
C ALA A 70 -15.70 4.17 13.46
N PRO A 71 -15.76 3.40 14.57
CA PRO A 71 -16.82 2.41 14.73
C PRO A 71 -18.17 3.13 14.57
N ALA A 72 -19.01 2.61 13.69
CA ALA A 72 -20.38 3.09 13.53
C ALA A 72 -21.05 2.95 14.91
N ARG A 73 -21.36 4.10 15.53
CA ARG A 73 -22.08 4.17 16.80
C ARG A 73 -23.55 3.82 16.60
#